data_AF-A0A7L1ZT40-F1
#
_entry.id   AF-A0A7L1ZT40-F1
#
_cell.length_a   1.000
_cell.length_b   1.000
_cell.length_c   1.000
_cell.angle_alpha   90.00
_cell.angle_beta   90.00
_cell.angle_gamma   90.00
#
_symmetry.space_group_name_H-M   'P 1'
#
loop_
_entity.id
_entity.type
_entity.pdbx_description
1 polymer ?
#
loop_
_entity_poly.entity_id
_entity_poly.type
_entity_poly.pdbx_seq_one_letter_code
_entity_poly.pdbx_strand_id
1 'polypeptide(L)'
;MWPCLLLALALLGTVPASHPAPRQLQGVPAGETPQLRYTFVNKLRTYSLAQGYCRDTYRGQLVSVHSSARNQELRKLARTYNTLISPWIGAVTSRKAGKWESNWEDSSPWNYANWAPTQPLHIVTTCTTLSVRDGLWRSRFCLQLRPFICQY
;
A
#
# COMPACT_ATOMS: atom_id res chain seq x y z
N MET A 1 39.30 -61.32 55.73
CA MET A 1 37.86 -61.44 56.03
C MET A 1 37.33 -60.06 56.40
N TRP A 2 36.75 -59.37 55.42
CA TRP A 2 35.61 -58.42 55.46
C TRP A 2 35.52 -57.23 56.48
N PRO A 3 34.73 -56.18 56.19
CA PRO A 3 35.17 -54.80 55.91
C PRO A 3 34.63 -53.79 56.96
N CYS A 4 34.93 -52.48 56.95
CA CYS A 4 34.25 -51.45 56.15
C CYS A 4 34.73 -50.04 56.55
N LEU A 5 34.91 -49.17 55.53
CA LEU A 5 34.53 -47.74 55.43
C LEU A 5 35.18 -46.76 56.44
N LEU A 6 35.70 -45.58 56.07
CA LEU A 6 35.16 -44.52 55.21
C LEU A 6 36.31 -43.58 54.79
N LEU A 7 36.39 -43.19 53.52
CA LEU A 7 37.05 -41.95 53.11
C LEU A 7 36.20 -41.30 52.01
N ALA A 8 35.66 -40.13 52.32
CA ALA A 8 34.80 -39.33 51.46
C ALA A 8 35.63 -38.69 50.34
N LEU A 9 35.25 -38.96 49.09
CA LEU A 9 35.79 -38.26 47.91
C LEU A 9 34.81 -37.16 47.50
N ALA A 10 35.33 -35.94 47.45
CA ALA A 10 34.64 -34.77 46.91
C ALA A 10 34.40 -34.97 45.41
N LEU A 11 33.13 -34.93 45.00
CA LEU A 11 32.75 -34.86 43.58
C LEU A 11 32.52 -33.39 43.22
N LEU A 12 33.39 -32.86 42.37
CA LEU A 12 33.19 -31.62 41.62
C LEU A 12 31.91 -31.75 40.80
N GLY A 13 30.83 -31.11 41.25
CA GLY A 13 29.60 -30.98 40.47
C GLY A 13 29.85 -30.03 39.29
N THR A 14 29.87 -30.57 38.07
CA THR A 14 29.81 -29.75 36.86
C THR A 14 28.35 -29.36 36.61
N VAL A 15 28.06 -28.07 36.75
CA VAL A 15 26.76 -27.50 36.39
C VAL A 15 26.64 -27.56 34.86
N PRO A 16 25.60 -28.17 34.28
CA PRO A 16 25.39 -28.10 32.84
C PRO A 16 24.94 -26.68 32.48
N ALA A 17 25.71 -26.00 31.62
CA ALA A 17 25.31 -24.73 31.03
C ALA A 17 24.12 -24.95 30.07
N SER A 18 22.89 -24.83 30.58
CA SER A 18 21.71 -24.72 29.74
C SER A 18 21.70 -23.34 29.07
N HIS A 19 22.12 -23.31 27.80
CA HIS A 19 21.89 -22.15 26.95
C HIS A 19 20.38 -21.87 26.88
N PRO A 20 19.91 -20.65 27.17
CA PRO A 20 18.53 -20.30 26.89
C PRO A 20 18.31 -20.37 25.38
N ALA A 21 17.36 -21.21 24.96
CA ALA A 21 16.94 -21.29 23.58
C ALA A 21 16.52 -19.90 23.07
N PRO A 22 16.85 -19.52 21.83
CA PRO A 22 16.35 -18.29 21.25
C PRO A 22 14.82 -18.35 21.27
N ARG A 23 14.18 -17.33 21.84
CA ARG A 23 12.72 -17.18 21.81
C ARG A 23 12.28 -17.31 20.36
N GLN A 24 11.55 -18.38 20.05
CA GLN A 24 10.85 -18.50 18.78
C GLN A 24 9.91 -17.30 18.70
N LEU A 25 10.21 -16.38 17.77
CA LEU A 25 9.21 -15.46 17.26
C LEU A 25 8.10 -16.34 16.72
N GLN A 26 6.98 -16.41 17.46
CA GLN A 26 5.77 -17.06 17.01
C GLN A 26 5.48 -16.57 15.59
N GLY A 27 5.44 -17.52 14.66
CA GLY A 27 5.27 -17.25 13.24
C GLY A 27 4.04 -16.38 13.02
N VAL A 28 4.24 -15.23 12.37
CA VAL A 28 3.16 -14.52 11.72
C VAL A 28 2.57 -15.47 10.68
N PRO A 29 1.26 -15.78 10.71
CA PRO A 29 0.65 -16.61 9.68
C PRO A 29 0.92 -15.99 8.31
N ALA A 30 1.52 -16.77 7.42
CA ALA A 30 1.63 -16.41 6.01
C ALA A 30 0.21 -16.36 5.43
N GLY A 31 -0.36 -15.16 5.27
CA GLY A 31 -1.65 -15.00 4.58
C GLY A 31 -2.46 -13.75 4.89
N GLU A 32 -2.19 -13.00 5.95
CA GLU A 32 -2.93 -11.76 6.21
C GLU A 32 -2.30 -10.59 5.45
N THR A 33 -2.77 -10.37 4.22
CA THR A 33 -2.59 -9.05 3.59
C THR A 33 -3.22 -8.00 4.50
N PRO A 34 -2.51 -6.91 4.85
CA PRO A 34 -3.09 -5.84 5.66
C PRO A 34 -4.42 -5.38 5.04
N GLN A 35 -5.48 -5.29 5.85
CA GLN A 35 -6.74 -4.72 5.36
C GLN A 35 -6.55 -3.23 5.04
N LEU A 36 -6.28 -2.94 3.77
CA LEU A 36 -6.22 -1.58 3.25
C LEU A 36 -7.61 -0.93 3.38
N ARG A 37 -7.65 0.25 4.00
CA ARG A 37 -8.84 1.11 4.07
C ARG A 37 -8.79 2.15 2.97
N TYR A 38 -9.97 2.61 2.57
CA TYR A 38 -10.12 3.64 1.54
C TYR A 38 -11.08 4.71 2.02
N THR A 39 -10.75 5.96 1.73
CA THR A 39 -11.63 7.09 2.04
C THR A 39 -11.68 8.08 0.90
N PHE A 40 -12.89 8.50 0.55
CA PHE A 40 -13.10 9.55 -0.43
C PHE A 40 -13.06 10.91 0.26
N VAL A 41 -12.20 11.80 -0.22
CA VAL A 41 -12.04 13.14 0.33
C VAL A 41 -12.69 14.14 -0.62
N ASN A 42 -13.82 14.72 -0.20
CA ASN A 42 -14.55 15.74 -0.96
C ASN A 42 -13.93 17.15 -0.81
N LYS A 43 -12.61 17.25 -0.91
CA LYS A 43 -11.89 18.53 -0.93
C LYS A 43 -11.22 18.67 -2.29
N LEU A 44 -11.36 19.83 -2.92
CA LEU A 44 -10.71 20.09 -4.21
C LEU A 44 -9.25 20.44 -3.99
N ARG A 45 -8.34 19.63 -4.54
CA ARG A 45 -6.89 19.80 -4.45
C ARG A 45 -6.21 19.46 -5.77
N THR A 46 -5.06 20.08 -6.02
CA THR A 46 -4.13 19.62 -7.05
C THR A 46 -3.61 18.23 -6.66
N TYR A 47 -3.07 17.49 -7.63
CA TYR A 47 -2.60 16.13 -7.37
C TYR A 47 -1.61 16.04 -6.21
N SER A 48 -0.57 16.88 -6.22
CA SER A 48 0.46 16.90 -5.17
C SER A 48 -0.11 17.26 -3.80
N LEU A 49 -1.06 18.21 -3.73
CA LEU A 49 -1.71 18.57 -2.47
C LEU A 49 -2.67 17.48 -1.98
N ALA A 50 -3.29 16.72 -2.88
CA ALA A 50 -4.12 15.56 -2.55
C ALA A 50 -3.27 14.43 -1.97
N GLN A 51 -2.14 14.11 -2.59
CA GLN A 51 -1.16 13.16 -2.08
C GLN A 51 -0.65 13.57 -0.69
N GLY A 52 -0.29 14.85 -0.52
CA GLY A 52 0.09 15.40 0.78
C GLY A 52 -1.00 15.25 1.83
N TYR A 53 -2.26 15.55 1.48
CA TYR A 53 -3.39 15.37 2.38
C TYR A 53 -3.55 13.93 2.86
N CYS A 54 -3.44 12.95 1.95
CA CYS A 54 -3.53 11.53 2.31
C CYS A 54 -2.43 11.11 3.30
N ARG A 55 -1.20 11.56 3.05
CA ARG A 55 -0.05 11.31 3.93
C ARG A 55 -0.22 11.96 5.30
N ASP A 56 -0.64 13.21 5.34
CA ASP A 56 -0.63 14.00 6.57
C ASP A 56 -1.86 13.68 7.45
N THR A 57 -3.00 13.35 6.84
CA THR A 57 -4.27 13.09 7.56
C THR A 57 -4.48 11.61 7.90
N TYR A 58 -4.10 10.71 6.98
CA TYR A 58 -4.39 9.27 7.13
C TYR A 58 -3.14 8.40 7.26
N ARG A 59 -1.94 9.00 7.24
CA ARG A 59 -0.67 8.25 7.18
C ARG A 59 -0.62 7.28 5.99
N GLY A 60 -1.25 7.68 4.89
CA GLY A 60 -1.36 6.87 3.68
C GLY A 60 -0.98 7.65 2.43
N GLN A 61 -1.58 7.29 1.30
CA GLN A 61 -1.34 7.93 0.00
C GLN A 61 -2.61 7.92 -0.85
N LEU A 62 -2.54 8.56 -2.02
CA LEU A 62 -3.54 8.34 -3.05
C LEU A 62 -3.60 6.86 -3.43
N VAL A 63 -4.82 6.38 -3.67
CA VAL A 63 -5.09 4.95 -3.85
C VAL A 63 -4.43 4.35 -5.09
N SER A 64 -3.81 3.17 -4.93
CA SER A 64 -3.40 2.29 -6.02
C SER A 64 -4.47 1.22 -6.29
N VAL A 65 -4.52 0.73 -7.53
CA VAL A 65 -5.58 -0.18 -7.96
C VAL A 65 -4.97 -1.39 -8.66
N HIS A 66 -5.17 -2.56 -8.06
CA HIS A 66 -4.54 -3.82 -8.48
C HIS A 66 -5.52 -4.86 -9.02
N SER A 67 -6.81 -4.52 -9.13
CA SER A 67 -7.82 -5.44 -9.68
C SER A 67 -9.06 -4.70 -10.15
N SER A 68 -9.82 -5.35 -11.04
CA SER A 68 -11.14 -4.87 -11.48
C SER A 68 -12.14 -4.74 -10.33
N ALA A 69 -12.14 -5.71 -9.40
CA ALA A 69 -12.97 -5.67 -8.21
C ALA A 69 -12.68 -4.41 -7.37
N ARG A 70 -11.40 -4.13 -7.10
CA ARG A 70 -10.99 -2.93 -6.37
C ARG A 70 -11.38 -1.65 -7.11
N ASN A 71 -11.18 -1.60 -8.42
CA ASN A 71 -11.59 -0.47 -9.24
C ASN A 71 -13.11 -0.18 -9.13
N GLN A 72 -13.92 -1.23 -9.16
CA GLN A 72 -15.38 -1.11 -9.05
C GLN A 72 -15.81 -0.64 -7.65
N GLU A 73 -15.19 -1.15 -6.59
CA GLU A 73 -15.44 -0.71 -5.21
C GLU A 73 -15.13 0.78 -5.04
N LEU A 74 -13.97 1.25 -5.51
CA LEU A 74 -13.58 2.66 -5.43
C LEU A 74 -14.51 3.57 -6.24
N ARG A 75 -15.01 3.09 -7.39
CA ARG A 75 -16.03 3.81 -8.17
C ARG A 75 -17.34 3.91 -7.41
N LYS A 76 -17.80 2.82 -6.77
CA LYS A 76 -19.01 2.82 -5.94
C LYS A 76 -18.86 3.80 -4.78
N LEU A 77 -17.73 3.76 -4.07
CA LEU A 77 -17.39 4.71 -3.01
C LEU A 77 -17.46 6.15 -3.50
N ALA A 78 -16.84 6.49 -4.63
CA ALA A 78 -16.88 7.86 -5.15
C ALA A 78 -18.31 8.32 -5.53
N ARG A 79 -19.17 7.41 -5.97
CA ARG A 79 -20.57 7.72 -6.34
C ARG A 79 -21.45 8.03 -5.14
N THR A 80 -21.15 7.56 -3.93
CA THR A 80 -21.96 7.88 -2.74
C THR A 80 -21.88 9.36 -2.34
N TYR A 81 -20.87 10.08 -2.84
CA TYR A 81 -20.66 11.51 -2.58
C TYR A 81 -21.29 12.42 -3.66
N ASN A 82 -22.06 11.86 -4.61
CA ASN A 82 -22.77 12.59 -5.68
C ASN A 82 -21.90 13.60 -6.46
N THR A 83 -20.58 13.38 -6.54
CA THR A 83 -19.69 14.24 -7.31
C THR A 83 -19.79 13.96 -8.80
N LEU A 84 -19.78 15.01 -9.62
CA LEU A 84 -19.61 14.91 -11.07
C LEU A 84 -18.12 14.95 -11.48
N ILE A 85 -17.25 15.38 -10.57
CA ILE A 85 -15.81 15.54 -10.82
C ILE A 85 -15.10 14.24 -10.44
N SER A 86 -14.53 13.56 -11.43
CA SER A 86 -13.73 12.35 -11.24
C SER A 86 -12.56 12.60 -10.27
N PRO A 87 -12.42 11.79 -9.19
CA PRO A 87 -11.36 11.96 -8.21
C PRO A 87 -9.99 11.55 -8.72
N TRP A 88 -8.93 12.11 -8.12
CA TRP A 88 -7.57 11.60 -8.26
C TRP A 88 -7.42 10.20 -7.66
N ILE A 89 -6.63 9.37 -8.34
CA ILE A 89 -6.05 8.12 -7.83
C ILE A 89 -4.53 8.20 -7.95
N GLY A 90 -3.80 7.33 -7.26
CA GLY A 90 -2.35 7.42 -7.05
C GLY A 90 -1.46 7.15 -8.25
N ALA A 91 -1.96 7.23 -9.49
CA ALA A 91 -1.18 6.98 -10.70
C ALA A 91 -0.71 8.28 -11.37
N VAL A 92 0.58 8.31 -11.72
CA VAL A 92 1.21 9.36 -12.54
C VAL A 92 1.81 8.74 -13.79
N THR A 93 1.53 9.32 -14.95
CA THR A 93 2.19 9.00 -16.22
C THR A 93 3.24 10.06 -16.51
N SER A 94 4.49 9.65 -16.70
CA SER A 94 5.63 10.56 -16.94
C SER A 94 6.62 9.92 -17.91
N ARG A 95 7.52 10.73 -18.49
CA ARG A 95 8.57 10.24 -19.38
C ARG A 95 9.85 9.95 -18.59
N LYS A 96 10.26 8.69 -18.54
CA LYS A 96 11.49 8.21 -17.88
C LYS A 96 12.35 7.47 -18.90
N ALA A 97 13.65 7.78 -18.94
CA ALA A 97 14.60 7.17 -19.89
C ALA A 97 14.10 7.12 -21.35
N GLY A 98 13.41 8.17 -21.80
CA GLY A 98 12.88 8.28 -23.16
C GLY A 98 11.52 7.59 -23.40
N LYS A 99 11.01 6.78 -22.45
CA LYS A 99 9.74 6.05 -22.55
C LYS A 99 8.66 6.64 -21.64
N TRP A 100 7.41 6.54 -22.05
CA TRP A 100 6.27 6.93 -21.22
C TRP A 100 5.87 5.76 -20.34
N GLU A 101 5.76 6.03 -19.04
CA GLU A 101 5.49 5.01 -18.03
C GLU A 101 4.49 5.55 -17.01
N SER A 102 3.58 4.68 -16.58
CA SER A 102 2.65 4.97 -15.48
C SER A 102 3.10 4.22 -14.23
N ASN A 103 3.14 4.92 -13.10
CA ASN A 103 3.57 4.38 -11.83
C ASN A 103 2.62 4.80 -10.72
N TRP A 104 2.49 3.97 -9.68
CA TRP A 104 1.76 4.30 -8.47
C TRP A 104 2.63 5.06 -7.46
N GLU A 105 2.01 5.93 -6.67
CA GLU A 105 2.64 6.69 -5.58
C GLU A 105 3.16 5.78 -4.44
N ASP A 106 2.59 4.59 -4.19
CA ASP A 106 3.16 3.61 -3.22
C ASP A 106 4.46 2.98 -3.70
N SER A 107 4.78 3.09 -5.00
CA SER A 107 5.71 2.19 -5.66
C SER A 107 5.22 0.73 -5.73
N SER A 108 3.90 0.48 -5.61
CA SER A 108 3.33 -0.84 -5.85
C SER A 108 3.44 -1.25 -7.32
N PRO A 109 3.39 -2.55 -7.65
CA PRO A 109 3.52 -3.01 -9.03
C PRO A 109 2.42 -2.47 -9.95
N TRP A 110 2.80 -2.05 -11.16
CA TRP A 110 1.86 -1.70 -12.24
C TRP A 110 1.29 -2.97 -12.92
N ASN A 111 0.40 -3.69 -12.23
CA ASN A 111 -0.13 -4.99 -12.65
C ASN A 111 -1.60 -4.96 -13.12
N TYR A 112 -2.25 -3.81 -13.04
CA TYR A 112 -3.63 -3.61 -13.50
C TYR A 112 -3.78 -2.22 -14.10
N ALA A 113 -4.55 -2.12 -15.17
CA ALA A 113 -4.87 -0.86 -15.81
C ALA A 113 -6.32 -0.86 -16.30
N ASN A 114 -7.05 0.24 -16.07
CA ASN A 114 -8.41 0.42 -16.56
C ASN A 114 -8.56 1.70 -17.39
N TRP A 115 -7.57 1.98 -18.24
CA TRP A 115 -7.52 3.18 -19.07
C TRP A 115 -8.72 3.29 -20.01
N ALA A 116 -9.23 4.51 -20.18
CA ALA A 116 -10.15 4.80 -21.28
C ALA A 116 -9.42 4.66 -22.63
N PRO A 117 -10.15 4.50 -23.75
CA PRO A 117 -9.55 4.57 -25.08
C PRO A 117 -8.67 5.81 -25.22
N THR A 118 -7.52 5.65 -25.90
CA THR A 118 -6.51 6.71 -26.12
C THR A 118 -5.86 7.28 -24.85
N GLN A 119 -5.90 6.55 -23.73
CA GLN A 119 -5.22 6.89 -22.48
C GLN A 119 -4.16 5.82 -22.13
N PRO A 120 -3.12 6.15 -21.35
CA PRO A 120 -2.80 7.51 -20.88
C PRO A 120 -2.25 8.40 -22.01
N LEU A 121 -2.21 9.71 -21.76
CA LEU A 121 -1.67 10.67 -22.71
C LEU A 121 -0.15 10.69 -22.63
N HIS A 122 0.51 10.42 -23.76
CA HIS A 122 1.97 10.32 -23.88
C HIS A 122 2.60 11.62 -24.44
N ILE A 123 2.21 12.77 -23.89
CA ILE A 123 2.62 14.10 -24.38
C ILE A 123 3.26 14.97 -23.31
N VAL A 124 2.80 14.87 -22.07
CA VAL A 124 3.28 15.61 -20.89
C VAL A 124 3.06 14.72 -19.67
N THR A 125 3.75 15.01 -18.57
CA THR A 125 3.41 14.38 -17.29
C THR A 125 1.95 14.66 -16.94
N THR A 126 1.19 13.59 -16.72
CA THR A 126 -0.22 13.66 -16.35
C THR A 126 -0.52 12.83 -15.12
N CYS A 127 -1.57 13.24 -14.42
CA CYS A 127 -2.06 12.57 -13.23
C CYS A 127 -3.40 11.87 -13.55
N THR A 128 -3.70 10.82 -12.80
CA THR A 128 -4.77 9.89 -13.18
C THR A 128 -6.04 10.12 -12.37
N THR A 129 -7.17 10.15 -13.06
CA THR A 129 -8.49 10.20 -12.42
C THR A 129 -9.27 8.91 -12.64
N LEU A 130 -10.02 8.47 -11.62
CA LEU A 130 -11.02 7.42 -11.73
C LEU A 130 -12.36 8.05 -12.13
N SER A 131 -12.88 7.73 -13.31
CA SER A 131 -14.18 8.26 -13.70
C SER A 131 -15.33 7.64 -12.91
N VAL A 132 -16.12 8.48 -12.25
CA VAL A 132 -17.33 8.05 -11.54
C VAL A 132 -18.40 7.49 -12.49
N ARG A 133 -18.38 7.91 -13.76
CA ARG A 133 -19.40 7.55 -14.76
C ARG A 133 -19.24 6.15 -15.31
N ASP A 134 -18.03 5.75 -15.70
CA ASP A 134 -17.74 4.47 -16.37
C ASP A 134 -16.66 3.64 -15.66
N GLY A 135 -15.96 4.20 -14.68
CA GLY A 135 -14.87 3.53 -13.96
C GLY A 135 -13.53 3.55 -14.70
N LEU A 136 -13.48 4.14 -15.91
CA LEU A 136 -12.27 4.19 -16.72
C LEU A 136 -11.34 5.32 -16.27
N TRP A 137 -10.04 5.06 -16.37
CA TRP A 137 -8.99 5.99 -15.97
C TRP A 137 -8.71 6.99 -17.07
N ARG A 138 -8.49 8.24 -16.69
CA ARG A 138 -8.20 9.34 -17.63
C ARG A 138 -7.07 10.22 -17.11
N SER A 139 -6.18 10.57 -18.03
CA SER A 139 -5.10 11.53 -17.81
C SER A 139 -5.66 12.93 -17.69
N ARG A 140 -5.18 13.67 -16.70
CA ARG A 140 -5.50 15.08 -16.48
C ARG A 140 -4.23 15.84 -16.11
N PHE A 141 -4.22 17.14 -16.40
CA PHE A 141 -3.16 18.02 -15.93
C PHE A 141 -3.16 18.02 -14.39
N CYS A 142 -2.00 17.76 -13.79
CA CYS A 142 -1.84 17.55 -12.35
C CYS A 142 -2.23 18.77 -11.49
N LEU A 143 -2.25 19.97 -12.09
CA LEU A 143 -2.66 21.22 -11.44
C LEU A 143 -4.19 21.41 -11.39
N GLN A 144 -4.98 20.52 -11.98
CA GLN A 144 -6.44 20.59 -11.86
C GLN A 144 -6.87 20.32 -10.41
N LEU A 145 -7.88 21.05 -9.94
CA LEU A 145 -8.46 20.83 -8.63
C LEU A 145 -9.54 19.75 -8.71
N ARG A 146 -9.37 18.66 -7.95
CA ARG A 146 -10.30 17.52 -7.95
C ARG A 146 -10.43 16.95 -6.53
N PRO A 147 -11.55 16.25 -6.23
CA PRO A 147 -11.60 15.36 -5.08
C PRO A 147 -10.62 14.21 -5.29
N PHE A 148 -10.42 13.38 -4.28
CA PHE A 148 -9.41 12.32 -4.34
C PHE A 148 -9.75 11.18 -3.39
N ILE A 149 -9.14 10.02 -3.63
CA ILE A 149 -9.32 8.85 -2.78
C ILE A 149 -7.97 8.49 -2.15
N CYS A 150 -7.94 8.42 -0.83
CA CYS A 150 -6.78 7.96 -0.08
C CYS A 150 -6.93 6.47 0.26
N GLN A 151 -5.80 5.78 0.36
CA GLN A 151 -5.67 4.47 0.97
C GLN A 151 -4.71 4.54 2.17
N TYR A 152 -4.95 3.72 3.19
CA TYR A 152 -4.16 3.66 4.43
C TYR A 152 -4.46 2.39 5.23
#